data_AF-A0A2V8GU12-F1
#
_entry.id   AF-A0A2V8GU12-F1
#
_cell.length_a   1.000
_cell.length_b   1.000
_cell.length_c   1.000
_cell.angle_alpha   90.00
_cell.angle_beta   90.00
_cell.angle_gamma   90.00
#
_symmetry.space_group_name_H-M   'P 1'
#
loop_
_entity.id
_entity.type
_entity.pdbx_description
1 polymer ?
#
loop_
_entity_poly.entity_id
_entity_poly.type
_entity_poly.pdbx_seq_one_letter_code
_entity_poly.pdbx_strand_id
1 'polypeptide(L)'
;MMPGGHLATSLALSAATYYVTGSPEAAAGSFAGGFLIDVDHYLDYIVFEKQWRRPDPVSFLRYYFTNRPRTLVLPLHSAELMTVLFAVILAHPWPLLVGYWVGAAMHLIFDVL
;
A
#
# COMPACT_ATOMS: atom_id res chain seq x y z
N MET A 1 7.70 6.36 4.00
CA MET A 1 6.95 6.57 2.73
C MET A 1 7.89 6.80 1.54
N MET A 2 8.01 5.80 0.66
CA MET A 2 8.78 5.89 -0.60
C MET A 2 8.07 5.04 -1.67
N PRO A 3 7.19 5.63 -2.53
CA PRO A 3 6.37 4.87 -3.49
C PRO A 3 7.16 3.91 -4.39
N GLY A 4 8.37 4.30 -4.82
CA GLY A 4 9.24 3.40 -5.58
C GLY A 4 9.71 2.18 -4.80
N GLY A 5 9.95 2.33 -3.49
CA GLY A 5 10.28 1.24 -2.57
C GLY A 5 9.10 0.31 -2.31
N HIS A 6 7.89 0.86 -2.19
CA HIS A 6 6.66 0.07 -2.02
C HIS A 6 6.42 -0.85 -3.21
N LEU A 7 6.61 -0.39 -4.45
CA LEU A 7 6.49 -1.27 -5.64
C LEU A 7 7.45 -2.46 -5.59
N ALA A 8 8.74 -2.20 -5.39
CA ALA A 8 9.77 -3.24 -5.39
C ALA A 8 9.55 -4.27 -4.26
N THR A 9 9.23 -3.78 -3.06
CA THR A 9 9.00 -4.64 -1.90
C THR A 9 7.69 -5.42 -2.01
N SER A 10 6.65 -4.84 -2.61
CA SER A 10 5.38 -5.54 -2.87
C SER A 10 5.50 -6.64 -3.91
N LEU A 11 6.31 -6.43 -4.96
CA LEU A 11 6.63 -7.50 -5.91
C LEU A 11 7.38 -8.65 -5.23
N ALA A 12 8.38 -8.33 -4.42
CA ALA A 12 9.14 -9.32 -3.67
C ALA A 12 8.25 -10.09 -2.68
N LEU A 13 7.40 -9.38 -1.94
CA LEU A 13 6.45 -9.98 -1.01
C LEU A 13 5.44 -10.86 -1.75
N SER A 14 4.88 -10.40 -2.86
CA SER A 14 3.94 -11.19 -3.67
C SER A 14 4.56 -12.49 -4.18
N ALA A 15 5.79 -12.43 -4.69
CA ALA A 15 6.52 -13.61 -5.12
C ALA A 15 6.79 -14.57 -3.95
N ALA A 16 7.19 -14.04 -2.79
CA ALA A 16 7.42 -14.84 -1.58
C ALA A 16 6.11 -15.48 -1.07
N THR A 17 5.01 -14.73 -1.05
CA THR A 17 3.68 -15.22 -0.67
C THR A 17 3.25 -16.36 -1.60
N TYR A 18 3.41 -16.20 -2.91
CA TYR A 18 3.11 -17.28 -3.86
C TYR A 18 3.97 -18.52 -3.61
N TYR A 19 5.29 -18.32 -3.44
CA TYR A 19 6.22 -19.42 -3.20
C TYR A 19 5.89 -20.23 -1.94
N VAL A 20 5.49 -19.56 -0.86
CA VAL A 20 5.18 -20.20 0.43
C VAL A 20 3.78 -20.84 0.45
N THR A 21 2.79 -20.20 -0.16
CA THR A 21 1.38 -20.61 -0.03
C THR A 21 0.85 -21.41 -1.22
N GLY A 22 1.46 -21.27 -2.39
CA GLY A 22 0.94 -21.76 -3.66
C GLY A 22 -0.34 -21.06 -4.15
N SER A 23 -0.83 -20.03 -3.44
CA SER A 23 -2.10 -19.36 -3.76
C SER A 23 -1.86 -18.09 -4.61
N PRO A 24 -2.36 -18.04 -5.85
CA PRO A 24 -2.32 -16.83 -6.66
C PRO A 24 -3.18 -15.71 -6.05
N GLU A 25 -4.24 -16.04 -5.33
CA GLU A 25 -5.09 -15.06 -4.63
C GLU A 25 -4.32 -14.38 -3.50
N ALA A 26 -3.62 -15.14 -2.64
CA ALA A 26 -2.81 -14.55 -1.57
C ALA A 26 -1.68 -13.68 -2.15
N ALA A 27 -1.04 -14.12 -3.24
CA ALA A 27 -0.02 -13.36 -3.93
C ALA A 27 -0.57 -12.04 -4.52
N ALA A 28 -1.70 -12.09 -5.23
CA ALA A 28 -2.35 -10.92 -5.79
C ALA A 28 -2.82 -9.96 -4.68
N GLY A 29 -3.38 -10.50 -3.60
CA GLY A 29 -3.75 -9.76 -2.41
C GLY A 29 -2.55 -8.99 -1.85
N SER A 30 -1.44 -9.68 -1.57
CA SER A 30 -0.24 -9.05 -1.00
C SER A 30 0.37 -7.96 -1.89
N PHE A 31 0.35 -8.12 -3.21
CA PHE A 31 0.75 -7.05 -4.12
C PHE A 31 -0.22 -5.86 -4.05
N ALA A 32 -1.52 -6.12 -4.08
CA ALA A 32 -2.54 -5.08 -4.01
C ALA A 32 -2.47 -4.29 -2.70
N GLY A 33 -2.35 -5.00 -1.58
CA GLY A 33 -2.19 -4.39 -0.27
C GLY A 33 -0.85 -3.69 -0.10
N GLY A 34 0.23 -4.15 -0.74
CA GLY A 34 1.54 -3.54 -0.61
C GLY A 34 1.78 -2.32 -1.49
N PHE A 35 1.14 -2.23 -2.66
CA PHE A 35 1.41 -1.18 -3.65
C PHE A 35 0.18 -0.41 -4.11
N LEU A 36 -0.96 -1.07 -4.36
CA LEU A 36 -2.13 -0.33 -4.90
C LEU A 36 -2.72 0.65 -3.87
N ILE A 37 -2.40 0.50 -2.59
CA ILE A 37 -2.76 1.45 -1.56
C ILE A 37 -1.96 2.76 -1.61
N ASP A 38 -0.84 2.83 -2.37
CA ASP A 38 -0.15 4.10 -2.70
C ASP A 38 -1.07 5.09 -3.44
N VAL A 39 -2.24 4.66 -3.91
CA VAL A 39 -3.27 5.57 -4.45
C VAL A 39 -3.67 6.63 -3.43
N ASP A 40 -3.67 6.32 -2.12
CA ASP A 40 -3.91 7.30 -1.06
C ASP A 40 -2.92 8.48 -1.17
N HIS A 41 -1.64 8.14 -1.30
CA HIS A 41 -0.56 9.10 -1.44
C HIS A 41 -0.63 9.89 -2.74
N TYR A 42 -1.06 9.28 -3.83
CA TYR A 42 -1.26 9.99 -5.08
C TYR A 42 -2.44 10.98 -4.99
N LEU A 43 -3.52 10.62 -4.28
CA LEU A 43 -4.63 11.54 -4.00
C LEU A 43 -4.16 12.69 -3.10
N ASP A 44 -3.36 12.41 -2.08
CA ASP A 44 -2.71 13.41 -1.23
C ASP A 44 -1.91 14.42 -2.04
N TYR A 45 -1.05 13.92 -2.91
CA TYR A 45 -0.24 14.74 -3.81
C TYR A 45 -1.08 15.71 -4.66
N ILE A 46 -2.12 15.20 -5.33
CA ILE A 46 -2.93 16.00 -6.25
C ILE A 46 -3.80 17.01 -5.49
N VAL A 47 -4.51 16.55 -4.46
CA VAL A 47 -5.62 17.28 -3.82
C VAL A 47 -5.12 18.10 -2.64
N PHE A 48 -4.47 17.45 -1.68
CA PHE A 48 -4.12 18.05 -0.40
C PHE A 48 -2.81 18.84 -0.47
N GLU A 49 -1.81 18.32 -1.21
CA GLU A 49 -0.55 19.01 -1.51
C GLU A 49 -0.66 19.93 -2.74
N LYS A 50 -1.83 19.99 -3.37
CA LYS A 50 -2.18 20.91 -4.48
C LYS A 50 -1.29 20.79 -5.71
N GLN A 51 -0.75 19.60 -5.99
CA GLN A 51 0.13 19.35 -7.13
C GLN A 51 -0.61 18.95 -8.42
N TRP A 52 -1.94 19.18 -8.48
CA TRP A 52 -2.81 18.84 -9.62
C TRP A 52 -2.36 19.33 -11.01
N ARG A 53 -1.49 20.35 -11.09
CA ARG A 53 -0.90 20.84 -12.35
C ARG A 53 0.25 19.96 -12.89
N ARG A 54 0.75 19.01 -12.09
CA ARG A 54 1.85 18.09 -12.44
C ARG A 54 1.47 16.66 -12.05
N PRO A 55 0.43 16.06 -12.65
CA PRO A 55 -0.08 14.76 -12.25
C PRO A 55 0.78 13.58 -12.73
N ASP A 56 1.90 13.83 -13.41
CA ASP A 56 2.70 12.75 -13.96
C ASP A 56 3.42 11.95 -12.85
N PRO A 57 3.62 10.63 -13.04
CA PRO A 57 4.26 9.77 -12.04
C PRO A 57 5.68 10.21 -11.66
N VAL A 58 6.43 10.85 -12.58
CA VAL A 58 7.81 11.29 -12.32
C VAL A 58 7.82 12.47 -11.35
N SER A 59 6.91 13.44 -11.53
CA SER A 59 6.71 14.55 -10.60
C SER A 59 6.25 14.06 -9.22
N PHE A 60 5.30 13.12 -9.18
CA PHE A 60 4.84 12.48 -7.94
C PHE A 60 5.99 11.81 -7.17
N LEU A 61 6.76 10.94 -7.84
CA LEU A 61 7.91 10.27 -7.23
C LEU A 61 8.94 11.29 -6.72
N ARG A 62 9.31 12.26 -7.57
CA ARG A 62 10.27 13.32 -7.19
C ARG A 62 9.78 14.11 -5.99
N TYR A 63 8.49 14.41 -5.91
CA TYR A 63 7.91 15.17 -4.79
C TYR A 63 8.14 14.43 -3.47
N TYR A 64 7.81 13.14 -3.39
CA TYR A 64 7.98 12.35 -2.16
C TYR A 64 9.43 11.96 -1.84
N PHE A 65 10.33 11.96 -2.82
CA PHE A 65 11.77 11.81 -2.55
C PHE A 65 12.42 13.08 -1.96
N THR A 66 11.84 14.25 -2.24
CA THR A 66 12.49 15.54 -1.91
C THR A 66 11.78 16.32 -0.82
N ASN A 67 10.49 16.05 -0.60
CA ASN A 67 9.66 16.75 0.37
C ASN A 67 9.05 15.76 1.35
N ARG A 68 8.62 16.29 2.50
CA ARG A 68 7.75 15.57 3.41
C ARG A 68 6.30 16.05 3.20
N PRO A 69 5.33 15.15 3.01
CA PRO A 69 3.92 15.53 2.95
C PRO A 69 3.51 16.23 4.25
N ARG A 70 2.63 17.23 4.14
CA ARG A 70 2.06 17.96 5.27
C ARG A 70 0.76 17.31 5.74
N THR A 71 0.03 16.70 4.81
CA THR A 71 -1.23 16.03 5.07
C THR A 71 -1.14 14.60 4.55
N LEU A 72 -1.63 13.65 5.34
CA LEU A 72 -1.75 12.24 4.96
C LEU A 72 -3.20 11.82 5.16
N VAL A 73 -3.87 11.44 4.08
CA VAL A 73 -5.24 10.93 4.09
C VAL A 73 -5.18 9.50 3.55
N LEU A 74 -5.31 8.52 4.46
CA LEU A 74 -4.97 7.12 4.20
C LEU A 74 -6.19 6.18 4.24
N PRO A 75 -7.23 6.40 3.42
CA PRO A 75 -8.47 5.62 3.51
C PRO A 75 -8.29 4.14 3.15
N LEU A 76 -7.28 3.77 2.37
CA LEU A 76 -7.04 2.38 1.96
C LEU A 76 -6.11 1.62 2.91
N HIS A 77 -5.42 2.31 3.83
CA HIS A 77 -4.49 1.64 4.75
C HIS A 77 -4.39 2.28 6.14
N SER A 78 -5.46 2.91 6.64
CA SER A 78 -5.49 3.40 8.02
C SER A 78 -5.43 2.25 9.04
N ALA A 79 -4.97 2.55 10.26
CA ALA A 79 -4.92 1.56 11.34
C ALA A 79 -6.31 1.02 11.71
N GLU A 80 -7.35 1.86 11.62
CA GLU A 80 -8.74 1.47 11.84
C GLU A 80 -9.21 0.48 10.78
N LEU A 81 -8.96 0.77 9.49
CA LEU A 81 -9.29 -0.16 8.41
C LEU A 81 -8.53 -1.48 8.59
N MET A 82 -7.22 -1.43 8.86
CA MET A 82 -6.41 -2.61 9.10
C MET A 82 -6.93 -3.46 10.26
N THR A 83 -7.42 -2.83 11.33
CA THR A 83 -8.03 -3.52 12.47
C THR A 83 -9.34 -4.20 12.09
N VAL A 84 -10.21 -3.51 11.34
CA VAL A 84 -11.47 -4.08 10.86
C VAL A 84 -11.22 -5.26 9.91
N LEU A 85 -10.31 -5.10 8.94
CA LEU A 85 -9.96 -6.17 8.00
C LEU A 85 -9.38 -7.38 8.74
N PHE A 86 -8.55 -7.17 9.77
CA PHE A 86 -8.06 -8.26 10.61
C PHE A 86 -9.20 -9.01 11.30
N ALA A 87 -10.15 -8.29 11.90
CA ALA A 87 -11.32 -8.90 12.53
C ALA A 87 -12.16 -9.72 11.52
N VAL A 88 -12.31 -9.23 10.28
CA VAL A 88 -12.98 -9.96 9.20
C VAL A 88 -12.21 -11.24 8.83
N ILE A 89 -10.88 -11.19 8.75
CA ILE A 89 -10.04 -12.36 8.47
C ILE A 89 -10.22 -13.44 9.53
N LEU A 90 -10.32 -13.07 10.81
CA LEU A 90 -10.55 -14.02 11.90
C LEU A 90 -11.87 -14.79 11.75
N ALA A 91 -12.90 -14.16 11.17
CA ALA A 91 -14.18 -14.80 10.90
C ALA A 91 -14.19 -15.55 9.54
N HIS A 92 -13.48 -15.03 8.54
CA HIS A 92 -13.46 -15.55 7.18
C HIS A 92 -12.07 -15.38 6.53
N PRO A 93 -11.18 -16.37 6.64
CA PRO A 93 -9.79 -16.27 6.20
C PRO A 93 -9.64 -16.48 4.69
N TRP A 94 -10.24 -15.59 3.89
CA TRP A 94 -10.15 -15.63 2.43
C TRP A 94 -8.70 -15.30 1.99
N PRO A 95 -8.01 -16.17 1.21
CA PRO A 95 -6.58 -15.96 0.91
C PRO A 95 -6.23 -14.62 0.28
N LEU A 96 -7.09 -14.08 -0.60
CA LEU A 96 -6.93 -12.73 -1.16
C LEU A 96 -6.86 -11.67 -0.06
N LEU A 97 -7.79 -11.71 0.89
CA LEU A 97 -7.90 -10.75 1.98
C LEU A 97 -6.73 -10.87 2.96
N VAL A 98 -6.32 -12.11 3.29
CA VAL A 98 -5.13 -12.35 4.11
C VAL A 98 -3.88 -11.79 3.44
N GLY A 99 -3.71 -12.08 2.15
CA GLY A 99 -2.62 -11.52 1.34
C GLY A 99 -2.63 -10.00 1.38
N TYR A 100 -3.78 -9.38 1.08
CA TYR A 100 -3.96 -7.93 1.12
C TYR A 100 -3.54 -7.34 2.46
N TRP A 101 -4.01 -7.92 3.57
CA TRP A 101 -3.67 -7.44 4.89
C TRP A 101 -2.16 -7.53 5.17
N VAL A 102 -1.50 -8.62 4.79
CA VAL A 102 -0.04 -8.76 4.94
C VAL A 102 0.72 -7.72 4.12
N GLY A 103 0.29 -7.48 2.88
CA GLY A 103 0.85 -6.44 2.02
C GLY A 103 0.69 -5.04 2.61
N ALA A 104 -0.53 -4.70 3.04
CA ALA A 104 -0.84 -3.40 3.62
C ALA A 104 -0.12 -3.18 4.96
N ALA A 105 0.06 -4.22 5.77
CA ALA A 105 0.84 -4.15 7.00
C ALA A 105 2.32 -3.84 6.70
N MET A 106 2.93 -4.51 5.71
CA MET A 106 4.29 -4.20 5.26
C MET A 106 4.41 -2.75 4.76
N HIS A 107 3.44 -2.30 3.97
CA HIS A 107 3.41 -0.93 3.47
C HIS A 107 3.37 0.10 4.60
N LEU A 108 2.44 -0.06 5.55
CA LEU A 108 2.29 0.85 6.68
C LEU A 108 3.56 0.91 7.55
N ILE A 109 4.25 -0.23 7.73
CA ILE A 109 5.55 -0.25 8.43
C ILE A 109 6.59 0.61 7.69
N PHE A 110 6.68 0.52 6.37
CA PHE A 110 7.60 1.33 5.56
C PHE A 110 7.16 2.79 5.40
N ASP A 111 5.91 3.09 5.70
CA ASP A 111 5.45 4.47 5.80
C ASP A 111 5.91 5.15 7.09
N VAL A 112 5.94 4.40 8.19
CA VAL A 112 6.33 4.88 9.52
C VAL A 112 7.85 4.91 9.74
N LEU A 113 8.58 3.90 9.25
CA LEU A 113 10.04 3.79 9.37
C LEU A 113 10.77 4.67 8.34
#